data_AF-A0A536FSB0-F1
#
_entry.id   AF-A0A536FSB0-F1
#
_cell.length_a   1.000
_cell.length_b   1.000
_cell.length_c   1.000
_cell.angle_alpha   90.00
_cell.angle_beta   90.00
_cell.angle_gamma   90.00
#
_symmetry.space_group_name_H-M   'P 1'
#
loop_
_entity.id
_entity.type
_entity.pdbx_description
1 polymer ?
#
loop_
_entity_poly.entity_id
_entity_poly.type
_entity_poly.pdbx_seq_one_letter_code
_entity_poly.pdbx_strand_id
1 'polypeptide(L)'
;NRETIAFGDRVTLYSDERPFSDEERSLVREDVERIYRAFVDIVARARKLTPDEVDPIAQGKVWTGRQALERKLVDELGGLDAGVSKARALAGLKDDAPLREVRGPKRMVPPLAGAAAAAGWFGYMLEGLTLLNRAPALAVMEYLPGELT
;
A
#
# COMPACT_ATOMS: atom_id res chain seq x y z
N ASN A 1 14.78 -24.59 25.12
CA ASN A 1 15.44 -25.28 23.99
C ASN A 1 14.46 -25.25 22.83
N ARG A 2 14.87 -24.83 21.62
CA ARG A 2 14.00 -24.72 20.45
C ARG A 2 14.53 -25.70 19.40
N GLU A 3 13.66 -26.60 18.94
CA GLU A 3 13.96 -27.57 17.89
C GLU A 3 13.04 -27.28 16.70
N THR A 4 13.63 -27.20 15.50
CA THR A 4 12.90 -26.94 14.26
C THR A 4 12.80 -28.21 13.44
N ILE A 5 11.56 -28.65 13.21
CA ILE A 5 11.24 -29.79 12.35
C ILE A 5 10.76 -29.22 11.03
N ALA A 6 11.53 -29.44 9.96
CA ALA A 6 11.23 -28.93 8.63
C ALA A 6 11.20 -30.07 7.61
N PHE A 7 10.17 -30.08 6.76
CA PHE A 7 9.98 -31.08 5.72
C PHE A 7 10.21 -30.43 4.34
N GLY A 8 11.46 -30.43 3.89
CA GLY A 8 11.87 -29.91 2.58
C GLY A 8 13.08 -28.97 2.67
N ASP A 9 13.85 -28.90 1.58
CA ASP A 9 15.21 -28.33 1.57
C ASP A 9 15.26 -26.82 1.88
N ARG A 10 14.19 -26.08 1.58
CA ARG A 10 14.15 -24.61 1.69
C ARG A 10 13.02 -24.09 2.58
N VAL A 11 12.40 -24.95 3.38
CA VAL A 11 11.28 -24.56 4.28
C VAL A 11 11.74 -23.54 5.33
N THR A 12 13.01 -23.61 5.73
CA THR A 12 13.62 -22.71 6.72
C THR A 12 14.39 -21.55 6.10
N LEU A 13 14.19 -21.25 4.81
CA LEU A 13 14.98 -20.26 4.07
C LEU A 13 15.06 -18.89 4.76
N TYR A 14 13.98 -18.41 5.39
CA TYR A 14 13.97 -17.12 6.11
C TYR A 14 14.02 -17.26 7.64
N SER A 15 14.45 -18.43 8.13
CA SER A 15 14.65 -18.67 9.56
C SER A 15 15.85 -17.87 10.09
N ASP A 16 15.77 -17.43 11.33
CA ASP A 16 16.84 -16.74 12.05
C ASP A 16 17.86 -17.72 12.68
N GLU A 17 17.60 -19.02 12.60
CA GLU A 17 18.38 -20.06 13.28
C GLU A 17 19.75 -20.33 12.65
N ARG A 18 19.92 -20.04 11.36
CA ARG A 18 21.19 -20.23 10.64
C ARG A 18 21.36 -19.20 9.52
N PRO A 19 22.60 -18.88 9.12
CA PRO A 19 22.83 -18.10 7.90
C PRO A 19 22.38 -18.88 6.66
N PHE A 20 22.15 -18.13 5.57
CA PHE A 20 21.92 -18.72 4.24
C PHE A 20 23.16 -19.47 3.77
N SER A 21 22.94 -20.64 3.15
CA SER A 21 23.91 -21.28 2.25
C SER A 21 24.18 -20.39 1.03
N ASP A 22 25.20 -20.73 0.24
CA ASP A 22 25.55 -19.96 -0.95
C ASP A 22 24.43 -20.02 -2.00
N GLU A 23 23.78 -21.18 -2.16
CA GLU A 23 22.64 -21.36 -3.06
C GLU A 23 21.43 -20.52 -2.60
N GLU A 24 21.10 -20.57 -1.31
CA GLU A 24 20.01 -19.78 -0.72
C GLU A 24 20.27 -18.28 -0.83
N ARG A 25 21.53 -17.86 -0.64
CA ARG A 25 21.94 -16.46 -0.79
C ARG A 25 21.80 -15.99 -2.23
N SER A 26 22.11 -16.84 -3.21
CA SER A 26 21.90 -16.51 -4.63
C SER A 26 20.41 -16.30 -4.93
N LEU A 27 19.55 -17.18 -4.44
CA LEU A 27 18.10 -17.08 -4.63
C LEU A 27 17.52 -15.80 -4.02
N VAL A 28 17.89 -15.49 -2.77
CA VAL A 28 17.44 -14.26 -2.12
C VAL A 28 17.96 -13.02 -2.87
N ARG A 29 19.21 -13.07 -3.37
CA ARG A 29 19.78 -11.98 -4.17
C ARG A 29 19.00 -11.77 -5.46
N GLU A 30 18.68 -12.84 -6.19
CA GLU A 30 17.88 -12.77 -7.42
C GLU A 30 16.50 -12.15 -7.17
N ASP A 31 15.86 -12.53 -6.05
CA ASP A 31 14.58 -11.93 -5.65
C ASP A 31 14.69 -10.44 -5.34
N VAL A 32 15.75 -10.03 -4.62
CA VAL A 32 16.02 -8.61 -4.34
C VAL A 32 16.28 -7.84 -5.63
N GLU A 33 17.11 -8.38 -6.54
CA GLU A 33 17.42 -7.76 -7.83
C GLU A 33 16.18 -7.63 -8.73
N ARG A 34 15.28 -8.62 -8.69
CA ARG A 34 14.01 -8.57 -9.41
C ARG A 34 13.13 -7.43 -8.91
N ILE A 35 12.99 -7.27 -7.59
CA ILE A 35 12.22 -6.17 -6.99
C ILE A 35 12.89 -4.83 -7.31
N TYR A 36 14.22 -4.75 -7.22
CA TYR A 36 14.99 -3.55 -7.53
C TYR A 36 14.79 -3.09 -8.97
N ARG A 37 14.93 -4.00 -9.96
CA ARG A 37 14.70 -3.69 -11.38
C ARG A 37 13.28 -3.18 -11.61
N ALA A 38 12.28 -3.83 -11.02
CA ALA A 38 10.89 -3.37 -11.11
C ALA A 38 10.70 -1.96 -10.56
N PHE A 39 11.36 -1.62 -9.45
CA PHE A 39 11.34 -0.27 -8.89
C PHE A 39 11.98 0.74 -9.84
N VAL A 40 13.18 0.46 -10.37
CA VAL A 40 13.88 1.33 -11.33
C VAL A 40 13.02 1.58 -12.57
N ASP A 41 12.40 0.54 -13.13
CA ASP A 41 11.54 0.65 -14.32
C ASP A 41 10.29 1.49 -14.07
N ILE A 42 9.69 1.40 -12.88
CA ILE A 42 8.54 2.23 -12.51
C ILE A 42 8.95 3.70 -12.44
N VAL A 43 10.06 4.00 -11.76
CA VAL A 43 10.58 5.36 -11.60
C VAL A 43 10.99 5.95 -12.94
N ALA A 44 11.74 5.21 -13.75
CA ALA A 44 12.17 5.60 -15.09
C ALA A 44 10.98 6.02 -15.96
N ARG A 45 9.93 5.18 -16.04
CA ARG A 45 8.71 5.50 -16.78
C ARG A 45 7.98 6.72 -16.24
N ALA A 46 7.80 6.81 -14.93
CA ALA A 46 7.07 7.91 -14.30
C ALA A 46 7.78 9.27 -14.47
N ARG A 47 9.13 9.27 -14.41
CA ARG A 47 9.95 10.48 -14.50
C ARG A 47 10.46 10.77 -15.91
N LYS A 48 10.12 9.91 -16.88
CA LYS A 48 10.60 9.97 -18.27
C LYS A 48 12.13 10.00 -18.35
N LEU A 49 12.77 9.16 -17.56
CA LEU A 49 14.21 8.91 -17.52
C LEU A 49 14.50 7.51 -18.05
N THR A 50 15.76 7.22 -18.39
CA THR A 50 16.18 5.85 -18.67
C THR A 50 16.50 5.09 -17.37
N PRO A 51 16.41 3.75 -17.34
CA PRO A 51 16.88 2.96 -16.20
C PRO A 51 18.33 3.28 -15.81
N ASP A 52 19.21 3.51 -16.80
CA ASP A 52 20.62 3.85 -16.58
C ASP A 52 20.82 5.21 -15.91
N GLU A 53 19.91 6.17 -16.11
CA GLU A 53 19.92 7.45 -15.39
C GLU A 53 19.42 7.30 -13.95
N VAL A 54 18.50 6.36 -13.71
CA VAL A 54 17.86 6.15 -12.39
C VAL A 54 18.71 5.29 -11.46
N ASP A 55 19.32 4.22 -11.97
CA ASP A 55 20.14 3.28 -11.20
C ASP A 55 21.16 3.95 -10.26
N PRO A 56 22.02 4.90 -10.70
CA PRO A 56 22.99 5.55 -9.81
C PRO A 56 22.35 6.42 -8.72
N ILE A 57 21.10 6.84 -8.92
CA ILE A 57 20.33 7.65 -7.98
C ILE A 57 19.56 6.76 -6.98
N ALA A 58 19.17 5.56 -7.41
CA ALA A 58 18.31 4.61 -6.70
C ALA A 58 19.06 3.63 -5.77
N GLN A 59 20.31 3.92 -5.40
CA GLN A 59 21.20 3.05 -4.59
C GLN A 59 20.88 3.05 -3.07
N GLY A 60 19.60 3.14 -2.68
CA GLY A 60 19.17 3.13 -1.28
C GLY A 60 19.48 4.41 -0.48
N LYS A 61 19.96 5.47 -1.14
CA LYS A 61 20.24 6.76 -0.51
C LYS A 61 18.97 7.56 -0.26
N VAL A 62 18.91 8.26 0.86
CA VAL A 62 17.83 9.21 1.18
C VAL A 62 18.19 10.59 0.62
N TRP A 63 17.23 11.23 -0.05
CA TRP A 63 17.38 12.57 -0.61
C TRP A 63 16.49 13.57 0.12
N THR A 64 17.03 14.76 0.38
CA THR A 64 16.18 15.91 0.77
C THR A 64 15.31 16.34 -0.41
N GLY A 65 14.22 17.07 -0.15
CA GLY A 65 13.35 17.58 -1.22
C GLY A 65 14.11 18.36 -2.30
N ARG A 66 15.04 19.25 -1.91
CA ARG A 66 15.88 20.01 -2.85
C ARG A 66 16.75 19.10 -3.73
N GLN A 67 17.41 18.12 -3.12
CA GLN A 67 18.23 17.15 -3.85
C GLN A 67 17.40 16.29 -4.80
N ALA A 68 16.18 15.94 -4.39
CA ALA A 68 15.23 15.21 -5.22
C ALA A 68 14.81 16.05 -6.44
N LEU A 69 14.59 17.35 -6.28
CA LEU A 69 14.25 18.26 -7.38
C LEU A 69 15.40 18.35 -8.40
N GLU A 70 16.64 18.54 -7.94
CA GLU A 70 17.84 18.57 -8.79
C GLU A 70 18.00 17.29 -9.63
N ARG A 71 17.60 16.15 -9.06
CA ARG A 71 17.65 14.81 -9.67
C ARG A 71 16.38 14.47 -10.47
N LYS A 72 15.47 15.43 -10.63
CA LYS A 72 14.18 15.24 -11.30
C LYS A 72 13.33 14.13 -10.69
N LEU A 73 13.48 13.82 -9.41
CA LEU A 73 12.65 12.84 -8.68
C LEU A 73 11.32 13.43 -8.21
N VAL A 74 11.26 14.77 -8.07
CA VAL A 74 10.04 15.54 -7.80
C VAL A 74 9.92 16.67 -8.81
N ASP A 75 8.72 17.20 -8.99
CA ASP A 75 8.45 18.27 -9.96
C ASP A 75 8.61 19.66 -9.36
N GLU A 76 8.17 19.85 -8.12
CA GLU A 76 8.15 21.13 -7.42
C GLU A 76 8.38 20.95 -5.91
N LEU A 77 8.81 22.02 -5.23
CA LEU A 77 8.94 22.06 -3.78
C LEU A 77 7.77 22.81 -3.17
N GLY A 78 7.16 22.24 -2.13
CA GLY A 78 6.06 22.89 -1.42
C GLY A 78 5.48 22.00 -0.33
N GLY A 79 4.60 22.59 0.47
CA GLY A 79 3.77 21.86 1.43
C GLY A 79 2.47 21.37 0.81
N LEU A 80 1.56 20.89 1.65
CA LEU A 80 0.25 20.40 1.24
C LEU A 80 -0.56 21.46 0.47
N ASP A 81 -0.58 22.71 0.94
CA ASP A 81 -1.35 23.80 0.32
C ASP A 81 -0.91 24.09 -1.11
N ALA A 82 0.41 24.06 -1.37
CA ALA A 82 0.97 24.21 -2.71
C ALA A 82 0.55 23.02 -3.60
N GLY A 83 0.58 21.80 -3.07
CA GLY A 83 0.12 20.61 -3.77
C GLY A 83 -1.37 20.66 -4.12
N VAL A 84 -2.22 21.11 -3.19
CA VAL A 84 -3.67 21.27 -3.42
C VAL A 84 -3.95 22.34 -4.48
N SER A 85 -3.27 23.49 -4.39
CA SER A 85 -3.38 24.55 -5.39
C SER A 85 -2.98 24.06 -6.79
N LYS A 86 -1.85 23.34 -6.89
CA LYS A 86 -1.42 22.72 -8.15
C LYS A 86 -2.42 21.71 -8.67
N ALA A 87 -2.97 20.85 -7.80
CA ALA A 87 -3.97 19.86 -8.19
C ALA A 87 -5.26 20.52 -8.73
N ARG A 88 -5.74 21.60 -8.09
CA ARG A 88 -6.87 22.40 -8.59
C ARG A 88 -6.59 22.96 -9.97
N ALA A 89 -5.42 23.57 -10.17
CA ALA A 89 -5.02 24.12 -11.45
C ALA A 89 -4.94 23.05 -12.56
N LEU A 90 -4.34 21.88 -12.27
CA LEU A 90 -4.25 20.76 -13.22
C LEU A 90 -5.63 20.16 -13.55
N ALA A 91 -6.57 20.21 -12.62
CA ALA A 91 -7.94 19.76 -12.79
C ALA A 91 -8.86 20.82 -13.43
N GLY A 92 -8.37 22.04 -13.71
CA GLY A 92 -9.18 23.15 -14.23
C GLY A 92 -10.23 23.66 -13.24
N LEU A 93 -10.01 23.47 -11.94
CA LEU A 93 -10.89 23.93 -10.88
C LEU A 93 -10.51 25.34 -10.42
N LYS A 94 -11.47 26.04 -9.80
CA LYS A 94 -11.19 27.33 -9.14
C LYS A 94 -10.29 27.12 -7.92
N ASP A 95 -9.52 28.15 -7.58
CA ASP A 95 -8.59 28.13 -6.43
C ASP A 95 -9.29 27.92 -5.08
N ASP A 96 -10.57 28.27 -4.98
CA ASP A 96 -11.41 28.11 -3.79
C ASP A 96 -12.22 26.80 -3.77
N ALA A 97 -12.02 25.91 -4.76
CA ALA A 97 -12.76 24.66 -4.84
C ALA A 97 -12.65 23.86 -3.53
N PRO A 98 -13.77 23.39 -2.95
CA PRO A 98 -13.78 22.82 -1.61
C PRO A 98 -12.89 21.57 -1.53
N LEU A 99 -12.06 21.50 -0.48
CA LEU A 99 -11.24 20.33 -0.18
C LEU A 99 -11.98 19.48 0.86
N ARG A 100 -12.16 18.19 0.57
CA ARG A 100 -12.69 17.22 1.53
C ARG A 100 -11.67 16.11 1.74
N GLU A 101 -11.17 15.98 2.97
CA GLU A 101 -10.38 14.81 3.35
C GLU A 101 -11.29 13.58 3.36
N VAL A 102 -11.04 12.63 2.45
CA VAL A 102 -11.76 11.36 2.43
C VAL A 102 -10.93 10.35 3.22
N ARG A 103 -11.35 10.09 4.47
CA ARG A 103 -10.85 8.93 5.22
C ARG A 103 -11.65 7.72 4.78
N GLY A 104 -11.00 6.77 4.11
CA GLY A 104 -11.61 5.48 3.83
C GLY A 104 -12.10 4.83 5.13
N PRO A 105 -13.19 4.05 5.11
CA PRO A 105 -13.60 3.31 6.29
C PRO A 105 -12.41 2.48 6.75
N LYS A 106 -12.06 2.57 8.04
CA LYS A 106 -11.08 1.64 8.60
C LYS A 106 -11.61 0.24 8.29
N ARG A 107 -10.88 -0.56 7.52
CA ARG A 107 -11.18 -1.98 7.38
C ARG A 107 -11.19 -2.54 8.80
N MET A 108 -12.38 -2.76 9.34
CA MET A 108 -12.54 -3.44 10.60
C MET A 108 -12.13 -4.87 10.28
N VAL A 109 -10.89 -5.23 10.62
CA VAL A 109 -10.49 -6.63 10.59
C VAL A 109 -11.25 -7.26 11.74
N PRO A 110 -12.29 -8.09 11.49
CA PRO A 110 -12.95 -8.77 12.58
C PRO A 110 -11.87 -9.55 13.35
N PRO A 111 -11.90 -9.55 14.69
CA PRO A 111 -10.98 -10.37 15.46
C PRO A 111 -11.06 -11.80 14.92
N LEU A 112 -9.91 -12.46 14.74
CA LEU A 112 -9.87 -13.88 14.38
C LEU A 112 -10.82 -14.60 15.34
N ALA A 113 -11.84 -15.26 14.78
CA ALA A 113 -12.88 -15.90 15.59
C ALA A 113 -12.24 -16.99 16.45
N GLY A 114 -11.82 -16.63 17.66
CA GLY A 114 -11.60 -17.58 18.74
C GLY A 114 -12.94 -18.23 19.04
N ALA A 115 -12.94 -19.54 19.28
CA ALA A 115 -14.14 -20.30 19.60
C ALA A 115 -14.89 -19.64 20.77
N ALA A 116 -15.91 -18.85 20.47
CA ALA A 116 -16.70 -18.18 21.49
C ALA A 116 -17.67 -19.20 22.08
N ALA A 117 -17.55 -19.46 23.39
CA ALA A 117 -18.58 -20.14 24.16
C ALA A 117 -19.94 -19.48 23.92
N ALA A 118 -21.03 -20.24 24.03
CA ALA A 118 -22.40 -19.86 23.61
C ALA A 118 -22.89 -18.46 24.02
N ALA A 119 -22.33 -17.84 25.06
CA ALA A 119 -22.59 -16.43 25.43
C ALA A 119 -22.10 -15.40 24.39
N GLY A 120 -21.11 -15.73 23.56
CA GLY A 120 -20.55 -14.83 22.55
C GLY A 120 -21.49 -14.54 21.38
N TRP A 121 -22.44 -15.43 21.09
CA TRP A 121 -23.43 -15.24 20.02
C TRP A 121 -24.37 -14.07 20.31
N PHE A 122 -24.77 -13.89 21.57
CA PHE A 122 -25.56 -12.74 22.00
C PHE A 122 -24.78 -11.43 21.90
N GLY A 123 -23.48 -11.46 22.22
CA GLY A 123 -22.59 -10.31 22.04
C GLY A 123 -22.47 -9.90 20.57
N TYR A 124 -22.23 -10.87 19.67
CA TYR A 124 -22.17 -10.65 18.23
C TYR A 124 -23.49 -10.11 17.64
N MET A 125 -24.62 -10.60 18.13
CA MET A 125 -25.95 -10.11 17.72
C MET A 125 -26.19 -8.65 18.13
N LEU A 126 -25.78 -8.27 19.34
CA LEU A 126 -25.90 -6.89 19.82
C LEU A 126 -24.92 -5.94 19.11
N GLU A 127 -23.66 -6.34 18.91
CA GLU A 127 -22.71 -5.58 18.09
C GLU A 127 -23.22 -5.41 16.65
N GLY A 128 -23.78 -6.47 16.05
CA GLY A 128 -24.43 -6.41 14.74
C GLY A 128 -25.57 -5.39 14.67
N LEU A 129 -26.39 -5.29 15.72
CA LEU A 129 -27.44 -4.26 15.81
C LEU A 129 -26.86 -2.84 15.91
N THR A 130 -25.76 -2.66 16.65
CA THR A 130 -25.11 -1.33 16.75
C THR A 130 -24.44 -0.88 15.46
N LEU A 131 -23.98 -1.83 14.63
CA LEU A 131 -23.40 -1.55 13.31
C LEU A 131 -24.44 -1.02 12.32
N LEU A 132 -25.69 -1.49 12.39
CA LEU A 132 -26.81 -0.98 11.58
C LEU A 132 -27.13 0.49 11.89
N ASN A 133 -26.91 0.96 13.12
CA ASN A 133 -27.21 2.33 13.52
C ASN A 133 -26.10 3.35 13.18
N ARG A 134 -24.89 2.88 12.79
CA ARG A 134 -23.74 3.74 12.47
C ARG A 134 -23.28 3.70 11.01
N ALA A 135 -23.95 2.94 10.16
CA ALA A 135 -23.71 3.01 8.73
C ALA A 135 -24.23 4.37 8.18
N PRO A 136 -23.41 5.18 7.50
CA PRO A 136 -23.96 6.29 6.71
C PRO A 136 -24.93 5.69 5.68
N ALA A 137 -26.10 6.31 5.52
CA ALA A 137 -27.19 5.89 4.63
C ALA A 137 -26.75 5.88 3.15
N LEU A 138 -25.97 4.88 2.76
CA LEU A 138 -25.35 4.75 1.45
C LEU A 138 -25.50 3.32 0.97
N ALA A 139 -26.73 2.84 0.93
CA ALA A 139 -27.10 1.57 0.32
C ALA A 139 -28.60 1.50 -0.01
N VAL A 140 -29.18 2.53 -0.62
CA VAL A 140 -30.39 2.38 -1.44
C VAL A 140 -30.32 3.41 -2.57
N MET A 141 -29.47 3.16 -3.57
CA MET A 141 -29.74 3.68 -4.91
C MET A 141 -29.87 2.47 -5.82
N GLU A 142 -31.10 2.30 -6.23
CA GLU A 142 -31.70 1.32 -7.12
C GLU A 142 -30.79 0.97 -8.31
N TYR A 143 -30.26 -0.25 -8.29
CA TYR A 143 -29.85 -0.91 -9.52
C TYR A 143 -31.15 -1.24 -10.26
N LEU A 144 -31.52 -0.42 -11.23
CA LEU A 144 -32.65 -0.65 -12.13
C LEU A 144 -32.16 -1.49 -13.31
N PRO A 145 -32.53 -2.79 -13.42
CA PRO A 145 -32.34 -3.55 -14.64
C PRO A 145 -33.60 -3.40 -15.50
N GLY A 146 -33.47 -2.78 -16.66
CA GLY A 146 -34.53 -2.83 -17.68
C GLY A 146 -34.66 -1.53 -18.46
N GLU A 147 -33.95 -1.45 -19.59
CA GLU A 147 -34.47 -1.00 -20.88
C GLU A 147 -33.31 -1.06 -21.91
N LEU A 148 -33.14 -2.26 -22.47
CA LEU A 148 -32.54 -2.45 -23.79
C LEU A 148 -33.64 -3.12 -24.63
N THR A 149 -34.45 -2.27 -25.28
CA THR A 149 -35.17 -2.56 -26.53
C THR A 149 -34.94 -1.37 -27.44
#